data_AF-A0A354B491-F1
#
_entry.id   AF-A0A354B491-F1
#
_cell.length_a   1.000
_cell.length_b   1.000
_cell.length_c   1.000
_cell.angle_alpha   90.00
_cell.angle_beta   90.00
_cell.angle_gamma   90.00
#
_symmetry.space_group_name_H-M   'P 1'
#
loop_
_entity.id
_entity.type
_entity.pdbx_description
1 polymer ?
#
loop_
_entity_poly.entity_id
_entity_poly.type
_entity_poly.pdbx_seq_one_letter_code
_entity_poly.pdbx_strand_id
1 'polypeptide(L)'
;TVQITVDPELGAGDADFSAAFEAAGHLRHETVIQVSGAVRKRPYESINDNLKTGAIEVLANSITLLNAVKGNLPFPVSVHDEENTREELRLKYRYLDLRRKRMNENLRLRALTIRTARASLEAEGFIEVETPVLTRS
;
A
#
# COMPACT_ATOMS: atom_id res chain seq x y z
N THR A 1 -1.35 4.76 -4.77
CA THR A 1 -0.52 5.78 -4.10
C THR A 1 -1.22 7.12 -4.24
N VAL A 2 -1.08 8.02 -3.28
CA VAL A 2 -1.56 9.41 -3.33
C VAL A 2 -0.42 10.30 -2.84
N GLN A 3 -0.28 11.50 -3.40
CA GLN A 3 0.68 12.48 -2.89
C GLN A 3 0.13 13.17 -1.66
N ILE A 4 0.98 13.30 -0.64
CA ILE A 4 0.71 14.04 0.58
C ILE A 4 1.70 15.20 0.62
N THR A 5 1.18 16.41 0.80
CA THR A 5 1.95 17.64 0.87
C THR A 5 1.85 18.20 2.28
N VAL A 6 2.98 18.60 2.86
CA VAL A 6 3.04 19.31 4.13
C VAL A 6 3.67 20.66 3.85
N ASP A 7 2.96 21.73 4.17
CA ASP A 7 3.37 23.10 3.86
C ASP A 7 3.41 23.92 5.16
N PRO A 8 4.60 24.32 5.63
CA PRO A 8 4.75 25.06 6.88
C PRO A 8 4.25 26.51 6.77
N GLU A 9 4.15 27.07 5.55
CA GLU A 9 3.72 28.46 5.34
C GLU A 9 2.18 28.59 5.32
N LEU A 10 1.48 27.57 4.79
CA LEU A 10 0.01 27.54 4.78
C LEU A 10 -0.62 27.36 6.17
N GLY A 11 0.17 26.90 7.15
CA GLY A 11 -0.24 26.69 8.54
C GLY A 11 0.48 27.62 9.53
N ALA A 12 1.04 28.75 9.08
CA ALA A 12 1.80 29.65 9.94
C ALA A 12 0.95 30.14 11.13
N GLY A 13 1.26 29.64 12.33
CA GLY A 13 0.55 29.93 13.59
C GLY A 13 -0.39 28.82 14.08
N ASP A 14 -0.59 27.76 13.28
CA ASP A 14 -1.33 26.55 13.67
C ASP A 14 -0.35 25.47 14.16
N ALA A 15 -0.47 25.11 15.43
CA ALA A 15 0.42 24.14 16.08
C ALA A 15 0.35 22.75 15.42
N ASP A 16 -0.80 22.38 14.84
CA ASP A 16 -1.00 21.07 14.23
C ASP A 16 -0.20 20.92 12.93
N PHE A 17 -0.13 21.97 12.10
CA PHE A 17 0.65 21.98 10.87
C PHE A 17 2.16 21.93 11.14
N SER A 18 2.63 22.65 12.16
CA SER A 18 4.04 22.61 12.57
C SER A 18 4.44 21.20 13.02
N ALA A 19 3.59 20.54 13.82
CA ALA A 19 3.82 19.18 14.28
C ALA A 19 3.80 18.16 13.12
N ALA A 20 2.91 18.34 12.14
CA ALA A 20 2.86 17.49 10.95
C ALA A 20 4.15 17.62 10.10
N PHE A 21 4.70 18.83 9.96
CA PHE A 21 5.94 19.08 9.22
C PHE A 21 7.14 18.41 9.90
N GLU A 22 7.28 18.57 11.22
CA GLU A 22 8.31 17.88 11.98
C GLU A 22 8.17 16.36 11.89
N ALA A 23 6.96 15.83 12.05
CA ALA A 23 6.69 14.39 11.93
C ALA A 23 7.09 13.85 10.55
N ALA A 24 6.75 14.57 9.48
CA ALA A 24 7.09 14.19 8.10
C ALA A 24 8.60 14.07 7.88
N GLY A 25 9.39 14.98 8.46
CA GLY A 25 10.87 14.96 8.36
C GLY A 25 11.53 13.71 8.97
N HIS A 26 10.83 12.99 9.86
CA HIS A 26 11.35 11.79 10.51
C HIS A 26 10.86 10.48 9.86
N LEU A 27 9.98 10.54 8.85
CA LEU A 27 9.42 9.35 8.24
C LEU A 27 10.45 8.61 7.39
N ARG A 28 10.46 7.28 7.51
CA ARG A 28 11.24 6.37 6.67
C ARG A 28 10.33 5.60 5.72
N HIS A 29 10.85 5.10 4.62
CA HIS A 29 10.11 4.20 3.73
C HIS A 29 9.47 3.04 4.52
N GLU A 30 8.25 2.66 4.14
CA GLU A 30 7.44 1.61 4.78
C GLU A 30 7.00 1.88 6.23
N THR A 31 7.17 3.10 6.74
CA THR A 31 6.59 3.53 8.01
C THR A 31 5.06 3.55 7.91
N VAL A 32 4.37 2.97 8.89
CA VAL A 32 2.91 2.98 8.93
C VAL A 32 2.46 4.28 9.59
N ILE A 33 1.75 5.08 8.83
CA ILE A 33 1.25 6.39 9.25
C ILE A 33 -0.25 6.49 9.04
N GLN A 34 -0.87 7.33 9.84
CA GLN A 34 -2.20 7.88 9.60
C GLN A 34 -2.04 9.36 9.23
N VAL A 35 -2.75 9.79 8.20
CA VAL A 35 -2.73 11.20 7.75
C VAL A 35 -4.15 11.71 7.66
N SER A 36 -4.38 12.88 8.24
CA SER A 36 -5.64 13.63 8.10
C SER A 36 -5.36 14.95 7.43
N GLY A 37 -6.20 15.33 6.47
CA GLY A 37 -5.96 16.55 5.70
C GLY A 37 -7.03 16.84 4.65
N ALA A 38 -6.88 17.97 3.98
CA ALA A 38 -7.78 18.41 2.92
C ALA A 38 -7.31 17.93 1.55
N VAL A 39 -8.22 17.37 0.74
CA VAL A 39 -7.94 17.03 -0.65
C VAL A 39 -8.00 18.30 -1.51
N ARG A 40 -6.95 18.55 -2.30
CA ARG A 40 -6.90 19.67 -3.25
C ARG A 40 -6.36 19.25 -4.61
N LYS A 41 -6.65 20.06 -5.63
CA LYS A 41 -6.04 19.89 -6.96
C LYS A 41 -4.55 20.21 -6.87
N ARG A 42 -3.74 19.45 -7.59
CA ARG A 42 -2.31 19.77 -7.75
C ARG A 42 -2.16 20.96 -8.70
N PRO A 43 -1.12 21.79 -8.53
CA PRO A 43 -0.73 22.77 -9.54
C PRO A 43 -0.57 22.08 -10.91
N TYR A 44 -0.92 22.78 -11.99
CA TYR A 44 -0.93 22.20 -13.34
C TYR A 44 0.42 21.56 -13.71
N GLU A 45 1.51 22.24 -13.38
CA GLU A 45 2.89 21.78 -13.59
C GLU A 45 3.27 20.53 -12.78
N SER A 46 2.55 20.25 -11.70
CA SER A 46 2.81 19.12 -10.81
C SER A 46 1.98 17.89 -11.15
N ILE A 47 0.97 17.97 -12.01
CA ILE A 47 0.08 16.83 -12.35
C ILE A 47 0.91 15.63 -12.84
N ASN A 48 0.59 14.42 -12.36
CA ASN A 48 1.32 13.20 -12.71
C ASN A 48 0.39 12.14 -13.30
N ASP A 49 0.34 12.06 -14.63
CA ASP A 49 -0.56 11.14 -15.35
C ASP A 49 -0.25 9.65 -15.15
N ASN A 50 0.92 9.30 -14.61
CA ASN A 50 1.27 7.92 -14.27
C ASN A 50 0.56 7.42 -13.00
N LEU A 51 -0.08 8.31 -12.24
CA LEU A 51 -0.83 7.98 -11.04
C LEU A 51 -2.33 8.18 -11.26
N LYS A 52 -3.15 7.20 -10.85
CA LYS A 52 -4.63 7.33 -10.86
C LYS A 52 -5.13 8.53 -10.04
N THR A 53 -4.37 8.96 -9.05
CA THR A 53 -4.63 10.11 -8.17
C THR A 53 -3.80 11.34 -8.57
N GLY A 54 -3.14 11.30 -9.72
CA GLY A 54 -2.09 12.26 -10.10
C GLY A 54 -2.52 13.71 -10.29
N ALA A 55 -3.82 13.98 -10.40
CA ALA A 55 -4.41 15.31 -10.48
C ALA A 55 -4.72 15.94 -9.10
N ILE A 56 -4.66 15.15 -8.02
CA ILE A 56 -5.02 15.58 -6.66
C ILE A 56 -3.91 15.23 -5.66
N GLU A 57 -3.88 15.98 -4.57
CA GLU A 57 -3.02 15.71 -3.41
C GLU A 57 -3.78 15.96 -2.11
N VAL A 58 -3.24 15.45 -1.02
CA VAL A 58 -3.73 15.73 0.33
C VAL A 58 -2.80 16.71 1.00
N LEU A 59 -3.29 17.91 1.34
CA LEU A 59 -2.60 18.82 2.24
C LEU A 59 -2.80 18.30 3.67
N ALA A 60 -1.74 17.78 4.29
CA ALA A 60 -1.84 17.17 5.62
C ALA A 60 -1.95 18.23 6.72
N ASN A 61 -3.00 18.11 7.53
CA ASN A 61 -3.17 18.87 8.76
C ASN A 61 -2.50 18.14 9.93
N SER A 62 -2.55 16.80 9.95
CA SER A 62 -1.91 15.98 10.98
C SER A 62 -1.37 14.68 10.42
N ILE A 63 -0.23 14.25 10.97
CA ILE A 63 0.42 12.98 10.68
C ILE A 63 0.67 12.26 12.00
N THR A 64 0.10 11.07 12.14
CA THR A 64 0.31 10.21 13.30
C THR A 64 1.14 9.00 12.91
N LEU A 65 2.26 8.80 13.61
CA LEU A 65 3.08 7.61 13.49
C LEU A 65 2.40 6.43 14.19
N LEU A 66 1.88 5.48 13.40
CA LEU A 66 1.25 4.28 13.95
C LEU A 66 2.28 3.18 14.25
N ASN A 67 3.26 3.00 13.35
CA ASN A 67 4.32 2.04 13.57
C ASN A 67 5.60 2.44 12.80
N ALA A 68 6.69 2.57 13.55
CA ALA A 68 7.99 2.96 13.03
C ALA A 68 8.76 1.78 12.42
N VAL A 69 9.44 2.04 11.31
CA VAL A 69 10.43 1.10 10.78
C VAL A 69 11.72 1.20 11.62
N LYS A 70 12.09 0.10 12.27
CA LYS A 70 13.21 0.07 13.25
C LYS A 70 14.61 0.02 12.61
N GLY A 71 14.74 -0.37 11.34
CA GLY A 71 16.02 -0.56 10.68
C GLY A 71 15.92 -0.61 9.17
N ASN A 72 17.05 -0.81 8.49
CA ASN A 72 17.07 -0.90 7.04
C ASN A 72 16.28 -2.12 6.57
N LEU A 73 15.47 -1.92 5.53
CA LEU A 73 14.72 -3.01 4.91
C LEU A 73 15.69 -3.92 4.15
N PRO A 74 15.45 -5.24 4.12
CA PRO A 74 16.30 -6.19 3.39
C PRO A 74 16.28 -5.95 1.88
N PHE A 75 15.23 -5.32 1.37
CA PHE A 75 15.08 -4.84 -0.01
C PHE A 75 14.02 -3.73 -0.02
N PRO A 76 14.01 -2.83 -1.01
CA PRO A 76 12.98 -1.82 -1.12
C PRO A 76 11.65 -2.43 -1.57
N VAL A 77 10.60 -1.97 -0.91
CA VAL A 77 9.21 -2.36 -1.18
C VAL A 77 8.61 -1.28 -2.08
N SER A 78 9.09 -1.20 -3.33
CA SER A 78 8.50 -0.24 -4.28
C SER A 78 7.17 -0.78 -4.81
N VAL A 79 6.15 0.08 -4.86
CA VAL A 79 4.90 -0.17 -5.58
C VAL A 79 5.10 0.04 -7.10
N HIS A 80 6.18 0.74 -7.47
CA HIS A 80 6.41 1.27 -8.81
C HIS A 80 7.59 0.60 -9.54
N ASP A 81 8.48 -0.09 -8.82
CA ASP A 81 9.67 -0.74 -9.41
C ASP A 81 9.72 -2.24 -9.17
N GLU A 82 10.03 -2.97 -10.23
CA GLU A 82 10.48 -4.36 -10.15
C GLU A 82 11.99 -4.38 -10.00
N GLU A 83 12.49 -4.13 -8.79
CA GLU A 83 13.90 -4.33 -8.51
C GLU A 83 14.30 -5.81 -8.63
N ASN A 84 15.53 -6.04 -9.09
CA ASN A 84 16.22 -7.34 -9.14
C ASN A 84 16.58 -7.85 -7.72
N THR A 85 15.60 -7.94 -6.81
CA THR A 85 15.78 -8.62 -5.53
C THR A 85 15.89 -10.14 -5.75
N ARG A 86 16.92 -10.78 -5.21
CA ARG A 86 17.09 -12.24 -5.25
C ARG A 86 15.86 -12.95 -4.67
N GLU A 87 15.42 -14.02 -5.34
CA GLU A 87 14.22 -14.77 -4.95
C GLU A 87 14.31 -15.34 -3.53
N GLU A 88 15.45 -15.90 -3.14
CA GLU A 88 15.68 -16.40 -1.78
C GLU A 88 15.37 -15.34 -0.72
N LEU A 89 15.79 -14.09 -0.96
CA LEU A 89 15.55 -12.98 -0.04
C LEU A 89 14.07 -12.58 -0.02
N ARG A 90 13.41 -12.61 -1.19
CA ARG A 90 11.96 -12.36 -1.30
C ARG A 90 11.15 -13.42 -0.58
N LEU A 91 11.55 -14.68 -0.64
CA LEU A 91 10.89 -15.78 0.07
C LEU A 91 11.15 -15.71 1.58
N LYS A 92 12.38 -15.40 2.00
CA LYS A 92 12.72 -15.20 3.42
C LYS A 92 11.91 -14.07 4.07
N TYR A 93 11.72 -12.97 3.35
CA TYR A 93 10.94 -11.82 3.81
C TYR A 93 9.64 -11.67 3.01
N ARG A 94 8.92 -12.78 2.79
CA ARG A 94 7.73 -12.83 1.94
C ARG A 94 6.65 -11.84 2.38
N TYR A 95 6.54 -11.57 3.68
CA TYR A 95 5.61 -10.57 4.21
C TYR A 95 5.86 -9.14 3.69
N LEU A 96 7.10 -8.77 3.34
CA LEU A 96 7.42 -7.51 2.66
C LEU A 96 7.16 -7.62 1.16
N ASP A 97 7.53 -8.75 0.54
CA ASP A 97 7.34 -8.97 -0.89
C ASP A 97 5.85 -8.97 -1.30
N LEU A 98 4.97 -9.47 -0.43
CA LEU A 98 3.52 -9.46 -0.64
C LEU A 98 2.90 -8.06 -0.67
N ARG A 99 3.61 -7.02 -0.21
CA ARG A 99 3.16 -5.61 -0.29
C ARG A 99 3.37 -5.01 -1.68
N ARG A 100 4.27 -5.58 -2.50
CA ARG A 100 4.53 -5.09 -3.85
C ARG A 100 3.29 -5.28 -4.72
N LYS A 101 3.04 -4.32 -5.61
CA LYS A 101 1.84 -4.27 -6.47
C LYS A 101 1.57 -5.59 -7.18
N ARG A 102 2.59 -6.14 -7.88
CA ARG A 102 2.49 -7.41 -8.61
C ARG A 102 2.02 -8.58 -7.72
N MET A 103 2.61 -8.73 -6.53
CA MET A 103 2.22 -9.81 -5.63
C MET A 103 0.82 -9.63 -5.07
N ASN A 104 0.44 -8.39 -4.73
CA ASN A 104 -0.90 -8.06 -4.28
C ASN A 104 -1.95 -8.34 -5.37
N GLU A 105 -1.69 -7.92 -6.60
CA GLU A 105 -2.55 -8.16 -7.76
C GLU A 105 -2.71 -9.66 -8.05
N ASN A 106 -1.62 -10.43 -7.99
CA ASN A 106 -1.67 -11.89 -8.16
C ASN A 106 -2.56 -12.58 -7.12
N LEU A 107 -2.47 -12.19 -5.85
CA LEU A 107 -3.31 -12.75 -4.79
C LEU A 107 -4.79 -12.36 -4.96
N ARG A 108 -5.06 -11.10 -5.32
CA ARG A 108 -6.43 -10.63 -5.60
C ARG A 108 -7.03 -11.35 -6.80
N LEU A 109 -6.25 -11.51 -7.87
CA LEU A 109 -6.68 -12.24 -9.07
C LEU A 109 -6.98 -13.70 -8.72
N ARG A 110 -6.08 -14.38 -7.99
CA ARG A 110 -6.33 -15.76 -7.53
C ARG A 110 -7.63 -15.86 -6.74
N ALA A 111 -7.85 -14.97 -5.78
CA ALA A 111 -9.08 -14.96 -4.98
C ALA A 111 -10.33 -14.75 -5.84
N LEU A 112 -10.28 -13.80 -6.79
CA LEU A 112 -11.36 -13.54 -7.73
C LEU A 112 -11.64 -14.77 -8.61
N THR A 113 -10.60 -15.38 -9.19
CA THR A 113 -10.73 -16.56 -10.05
C THR A 113 -11.38 -17.72 -9.30
N ILE A 114 -10.90 -18.03 -8.10
CA ILE A 114 -11.47 -19.11 -7.28
C ILE A 114 -12.94 -18.81 -6.95
N ARG A 115 -13.25 -17.57 -6.56
CA ARG A 115 -14.63 -17.16 -6.26
C ARG A 115 -15.54 -17.31 -7.47
N THR A 116 -15.10 -16.86 -8.65
CA THR A 116 -15.88 -16.96 -9.89
C THR A 116 -16.10 -18.42 -10.29
N ALA A 117 -15.06 -19.26 -10.20
CA ALA A 117 -15.18 -20.68 -10.49
C ALA A 117 -16.18 -21.39 -9.56
N ARG A 118 -16.11 -21.12 -8.25
CA ARG A 118 -17.08 -21.64 -7.28
C ARG A 118 -18.51 -21.20 -7.58
N ALA A 119 -18.72 -19.91 -7.81
CA ALA A 119 -20.04 -19.38 -8.12
C ALA A 119 -20.65 -20.00 -9.39
N SER A 120 -19.82 -20.29 -10.40
CA SER A 120 -20.26 -20.99 -11.62
C SER A 120 -20.74 -22.41 -11.33
N LEU A 121 -19.98 -23.18 -10.55
CA LEU A 121 -20.33 -24.56 -10.19
C LEU A 121 -21.58 -24.62 -9.30
N GLU A 122 -21.69 -23.71 -8.34
CA GLU A 122 -22.85 -23.58 -7.48
C GLU A 122 -24.13 -23.28 -8.30
N ALA A 123 -24.03 -22.40 -9.30
CA ALA A 123 -25.14 -22.08 -10.20
C ALA A 123 -25.60 -23.30 -11.03
N GLU A 124 -24.71 -24.26 -11.29
CA GLU A 124 -25.02 -25.52 -11.95
C GLU A 124 -25.51 -26.63 -10.99
N GLY A 125 -25.64 -26.32 -9.69
CA GLY A 125 -26.14 -27.25 -8.68
C GLY A 125 -25.07 -28.16 -8.05
N PHE A 126 -23.79 -27.88 -8.29
CA PHE A 126 -22.71 -28.57 -7.57
C PHE A 126 -22.62 -28.07 -6.12
N ILE A 127 -22.20 -28.97 -5.22
CA ILE A 127 -21.92 -28.67 -3.81
C ILE A 127 -20.42 -28.74 -3.54
N GLU A 128 -19.91 -27.83 -2.70
CA GLU A 128 -18.51 -27.86 -2.25
C GLU A 128 -18.39 -28.90 -1.12
N VAL A 129 -17.57 -29.94 -1.34
CA VAL A 129 -17.34 -31.03 -0.37
C VAL A 129 -15.86 -31.05 0.00
N GLU A 130 -15.55 -30.85 1.28
CA GLU A 130 -14.19 -31.01 1.79
C GLU A 130 -13.84 -32.48 1.96
N THR A 131 -12.70 -32.89 1.40
CA THR A 131 -12.19 -34.27 1.51
C THR A 131 -11.01 -34.35 2.48
N PRO A 132 -10.82 -35.48 3.20
CA PRO A 132 -9.69 -35.65 4.11
C PRO A 132 -8.33 -35.49 3.41
N VAL A 133 -7.40 -34.78 4.05
CA VAL A 133 -6.03 -34.58 3.54
C VAL A 133 -5.15 -35.83 3.72
N LEU A 134 -5.34 -36.56 4.82
CA LEU A 134 -4.59 -37.79 5.10
C LEU A 134 -5.34 -39.00 4.50
N THR A 135 -4.81 -39.53 3.41
CA THR A 135 -5.34 -40.72 2.73
C THR A 135 -4.38 -41.89 2.85
N ARG A 136 -4.90 -43.12 2.76
CA ARG A 136 -4.04 -44.32 2.66
C ARG A 136 -3.41 -44.34 1.27
N SER A 137 -2.09 -44.44 1.20
CA SER A 137 -1.32 -44.64 -0.04
C SER A 137 -1.51 -46.02 -0.64
#